data_AF-A0A943UH17-F1
#
_entry.id   AF-A0A943UH17-F1
#
_cell.length_a   1.000
_cell.length_b   1.000
_cell.length_c   1.000
_cell.angle_alpha   90.00
_cell.angle_beta   90.00
_cell.angle_gamma   90.00
#
_symmetry.space_group_name_H-M   'P 1'
#
loop_
_entity.id
_entity.type
_entity.pdbx_description
1 polymer ?
#
loop_
_entity_poly.entity_id
_entity_poly.type
_entity_poly.pdbx_seq_one_letter_code
_entity_poly.pdbx_strand_id
1 'polypeptide(L)'
;MENKNISLLRRKNRWGLTVLSIVLCLLLSPLMAISAFLPQAMTLVPIALLLLLGYVGPVSAATCTAILFGLGTTLFGFWGAALSALLLVPVLVVSGCMVERGRGFWQSAAGSGVTMFASIGAVMLLISTLAGTDVVTAMSDMMRQAFASSGTIGDTALTAMMQFGLITAADGSAASMTMLDAATREQLIAQLVLAVDTVMRLEIPMQMATGSVAAGVLGQAALRKGVLSRGDKVDYPPLRTWSVPKGWGRVLGATLAALYVLTLVVPSMTSSMFYVFSGVFEQIFALQGIAAVCYYLHGKGRGRVAQGVVFVLGYFLVQPAALLIGIADQTFDVVHRREKMEEERPNPFDPRTHDEQ
;
A
#
# COMPACT_ATOMS: atom_id res chain seq x y z
N MET A 1 31.66 -0.49 -21.59
CA MET A 1 30.31 -1.04 -21.80
C MET A 1 29.38 0.12 -22.02
N GLU A 2 28.93 0.32 -23.26
CA GLU A 2 28.06 1.43 -23.64
C GLU A 2 26.70 1.24 -22.96
N ASN A 3 26.47 2.00 -21.90
CA ASN A 3 25.22 2.00 -21.15
C ASN A 3 24.16 2.61 -22.07
N LYS A 4 23.52 1.78 -22.90
CA LYS A 4 22.35 2.21 -23.69
C LYS A 4 21.30 2.64 -22.68
N ASN A 5 21.23 3.94 -22.43
CA ASN A 5 20.23 4.54 -21.56
C ASN A 5 18.85 4.05 -22.02
N ILE A 6 18.25 3.17 -21.23
CA ILE A 6 16.90 2.66 -21.48
C ILE A 6 16.00 3.88 -21.33
N SER A 7 15.51 4.44 -22.43
CA SER A 7 14.48 5.46 -22.38
C SER A 7 13.13 4.76 -22.32
N LEU A 8 12.61 4.59 -21.09
CA LEU A 8 11.27 4.05 -20.83
C LEU A 8 10.20 4.96 -21.44
N LEU A 9 10.38 6.27 -21.38
CA LEU A 9 9.42 7.26 -21.90
C LEU A 9 9.41 7.37 -23.44
N ARG A 10 10.51 7.04 -24.12
CA ARG A 10 10.58 7.02 -25.60
C ARG A 10 10.40 5.61 -26.20
N ARG A 11 10.05 4.62 -25.37
CA ARG A 11 10.03 3.22 -25.77
C ARG A 11 8.82 2.88 -26.65
N LYS A 12 9.02 1.96 -27.61
CA LYS A 12 7.94 1.47 -28.49
C LYS A 12 6.87 0.72 -27.67
N ASN A 13 5.62 1.08 -27.92
CA ASN A 13 4.45 0.57 -27.22
C ASN A 13 3.97 -0.77 -27.81
N ARG A 14 3.45 -1.69 -26.99
CA ARG A 14 2.84 -2.94 -27.46
C ARG A 14 1.34 -2.71 -27.73
N TRP A 15 1.01 -2.20 -28.92
CA TRP A 15 -0.35 -1.79 -29.28
C TRP A 15 -1.44 -2.85 -29.03
N GLY A 16 -1.18 -4.13 -29.28
CA GLY A 16 -2.15 -5.21 -28.99
C GLY A 16 -2.52 -5.35 -27.51
N LEU A 17 -1.61 -5.01 -26.58
CA LEU A 17 -1.86 -5.04 -25.13
C LEU A 17 -2.41 -3.71 -24.60
N THR A 18 -2.34 -2.63 -25.39
CA THR A 18 -2.77 -1.30 -24.94
C THR A 18 -4.28 -1.20 -24.85
N VAL A 19 -4.98 -1.75 -25.84
CA VAL A 19 -6.45 -1.84 -25.84
C VAL A 19 -6.92 -2.66 -24.63
N LEU A 20 -6.27 -3.80 -24.37
CA LEU A 20 -6.58 -4.64 -23.21
C LEU A 20 -6.33 -3.90 -21.89
N SER A 21 -5.22 -3.15 -21.78
CA SER A 21 -4.95 -2.37 -20.56
C SER A 21 -5.96 -1.26 -20.34
N ILE A 22 -6.43 -0.60 -21.40
CA ILE A 22 -7.46 0.45 -21.32
C ILE A 22 -8.80 -0.14 -20.89
N VAL A 23 -9.20 -1.27 -21.48
CA VAL A 23 -10.43 -1.99 -21.10
C VAL A 23 -10.34 -2.44 -19.63
N LEU A 24 -9.20 -2.96 -19.19
CA LEU A 24 -8.98 -3.35 -17.80
C LEU A 24 -9.02 -2.14 -16.85
N CYS A 25 -8.41 -1.01 -17.21
CA CYS A 25 -8.46 0.23 -16.44
C CYS A 25 -9.90 0.74 -16.27
N LEU A 26 -10.74 0.64 -17.32
CA LEU A 26 -12.15 1.01 -17.27
C LEU A 26 -13.01 0.02 -16.46
N LEU A 27 -12.68 -1.27 -16.49
CA LEU A 27 -13.38 -2.28 -15.67
C LEU A 27 -13.03 -2.18 -14.19
N LEU A 28 -11.79 -1.76 -13.87
CA LEU A 28 -11.32 -1.59 -12.50
C LEU A 28 -11.60 -0.18 -11.94
N SER A 29 -12.02 0.79 -12.76
CA SER A 29 -12.32 2.14 -12.28
C SER A 29 -13.43 2.25 -11.23
N PRO A 30 -14.47 1.39 -11.17
CA PRO A 30 -15.42 1.41 -10.06
C PRO A 30 -14.77 1.06 -8.72
N LEU A 31 -13.70 0.26 -8.71
CA LEU A 31 -12.94 -0.04 -7.50
C LEU A 31 -12.19 1.18 -6.97
N MET A 32 -11.93 2.20 -7.81
CA MET A 32 -11.40 3.49 -7.36
C MET A 32 -12.38 4.26 -6.48
N ALA A 33 -13.68 4.18 -6.77
CA ALA A 33 -14.70 4.80 -5.91
C ALA A 33 -14.75 4.12 -4.52
N ILE A 34 -14.51 2.81 -4.49
CA ILE A 34 -14.41 2.03 -3.25
C ILE A 34 -13.07 2.29 -2.53
N SER A 35 -12.02 2.72 -3.25
CA SER A 35 -10.70 3.01 -2.67
C SER A 35 -10.68 4.19 -1.69
N ALA A 36 -11.71 5.04 -1.71
CA ALA A 36 -11.92 6.06 -0.68
C ALA A 36 -12.14 5.44 0.73
N PHE A 37 -12.56 4.18 0.80
CA PHE A 37 -12.85 3.46 2.05
C PHE A 37 -11.83 2.36 2.38
N LEU A 38 -10.95 2.01 1.43
CA LEU A 38 -9.88 1.01 1.59
C LEU A 38 -8.56 1.66 1.17
N PRO A 39 -7.81 2.29 2.08
CA PRO A 39 -6.64 3.07 1.67
C PRO A 39 -5.48 2.21 1.12
N GLN A 40 -5.49 0.91 1.35
CA GLN A 40 -4.64 -0.06 0.64
C GLN A 40 -4.89 -0.03 -0.89
N ALA A 41 -6.13 0.18 -1.34
CA ALA A 41 -6.45 0.26 -2.76
C ALA A 41 -5.86 1.50 -3.43
N MET A 42 -5.64 2.62 -2.70
CA MET A 42 -4.95 3.80 -3.23
C MET A 42 -3.50 3.51 -3.64
N THR A 43 -2.90 2.46 -3.08
CA THR A 43 -1.50 2.08 -3.33
C THR A 43 -1.36 1.11 -4.50
N LEU A 44 -2.40 0.31 -4.77
CA LEU A 44 -2.43 -0.66 -5.87
C LEU A 44 -2.44 0.03 -7.24
N VAL A 45 -3.02 1.22 -7.33
CA VAL A 45 -3.22 1.95 -8.58
C VAL A 45 -1.88 2.44 -9.16
N PRO A 46 -1.01 3.14 -8.39
CA PRO A 46 0.35 3.41 -8.82
C PRO A 46 1.13 2.14 -9.21
N ILE A 47 1.00 1.05 -8.44
CA ILE A 47 1.68 -0.23 -8.75
C ILE A 47 1.23 -0.78 -10.11
N ALA A 48 -0.07 -0.76 -10.39
CA ALA A 48 -0.63 -1.22 -11.66
C ALA A 48 -0.16 -0.36 -12.84
N LEU A 49 -0.11 0.96 -12.66
CA LEU A 49 0.40 1.88 -13.70
C LEU A 49 1.90 1.68 -13.96
N LEU A 50 2.69 1.41 -12.91
CA LEU A 50 4.11 1.05 -13.04
C LEU A 50 4.31 -0.30 -13.74
N LEU A 51 3.43 -1.27 -13.48
CA LEU A 51 3.40 -2.54 -14.20
C LEU A 51 3.13 -2.31 -15.68
N LEU A 52 2.13 -1.49 -16.04
CA LEU A 52 1.80 -1.13 -17.42
C LEU A 52 2.96 -0.40 -18.11
N LEU A 53 3.60 0.54 -17.41
CA LEU A 53 4.77 1.26 -17.91
C LEU A 53 5.89 0.29 -18.29
N GLY A 54 6.15 -0.73 -17.46
CA GLY A 54 7.17 -1.74 -17.72
C GLY A 54 6.77 -2.76 -18.81
N TYR A 55 5.56 -3.32 -18.74
CA TYR A 55 5.12 -4.43 -19.60
C TYR A 55 4.57 -3.99 -20.96
N VAL A 56 3.83 -2.88 -21.03
CA VAL A 56 3.05 -2.46 -22.20
C VAL A 56 3.65 -1.20 -22.84
N GLY A 57 4.12 -0.26 -22.02
CA GLY A 57 4.88 0.91 -22.45
C GLY A 57 4.25 2.24 -22.02
N PRO A 58 4.92 3.37 -22.30
CA PRO A 58 4.58 4.67 -21.73
C PRO A 58 3.21 5.19 -22.17
N VAL A 59 2.81 4.94 -23.42
CA VAL A 59 1.51 5.39 -23.94
C VAL A 59 0.34 4.71 -23.22
N SER A 60 0.46 3.42 -22.88
CA SER A 60 -0.59 2.73 -22.12
C SER A 60 -0.76 3.29 -20.72
N ALA A 61 0.35 3.49 -20.00
CA ALA A 61 0.35 4.07 -18.66
C ALA A 61 -0.21 5.50 -18.70
N ALA A 62 0.24 6.33 -19.65
CA ALA A 62 -0.27 7.69 -19.83
C ALA A 62 -1.77 7.72 -20.15
N THR A 63 -2.26 6.82 -21.00
CA THR A 63 -3.69 6.73 -21.35
C THR A 63 -4.52 6.30 -20.15
N CYS A 64 -4.09 5.29 -19.39
CA CYS A 64 -4.78 4.90 -18.15
C CYS A 64 -4.76 6.01 -17.11
N THR A 65 -3.64 6.73 -16.93
CA THR A 65 -3.59 7.89 -16.03
C THR A 65 -4.55 8.99 -16.48
N ALA A 66 -4.63 9.28 -17.77
CA ALA A 66 -5.57 10.27 -18.31
C ALA A 66 -7.04 9.87 -18.11
N ILE A 67 -7.37 8.57 -18.24
CA ILE A 67 -8.71 8.05 -17.94
C ILE A 67 -9.02 8.24 -16.45
N LEU A 68 -8.08 7.94 -15.56
CA LEU A 68 -8.24 8.17 -14.12
C LEU A 68 -8.44 9.65 -13.79
N PHE A 69 -7.77 10.56 -14.50
CA PHE A 69 -8.00 12.01 -14.35
C PHE A 69 -9.39 12.40 -14.84
N GLY A 70 -9.81 11.88 -15.99
CA GLY A 70 -11.15 12.11 -16.53
C GLY A 70 -12.22 11.68 -15.54
N LEU A 71 -12.08 10.48 -14.97
CA LEU A 71 -12.96 9.97 -13.92
C LEU A 71 -12.95 10.85 -12.66
N GLY A 72 -11.77 11.23 -12.17
CA GLY A 72 -11.63 12.17 -11.06
C GLY A 72 -12.36 13.50 -11.34
N THR A 73 -12.24 14.00 -12.57
CA THR A 73 -12.93 15.20 -13.03
C THR A 73 -14.45 15.03 -13.04
N THR A 74 -14.95 13.88 -13.51
CA THR A 74 -16.40 13.62 -13.54
C THR A 74 -17.01 13.48 -12.15
N LEU A 75 -16.26 12.95 -11.18
CA LEU A 75 -16.77 12.68 -9.84
C LEU A 75 -16.64 13.89 -8.90
N PHE A 76 -15.52 14.61 -8.97
CA PHE A 76 -15.17 15.67 -8.01
C PHE A 76 -14.78 16.99 -8.68
N GLY A 77 -15.10 17.16 -9.97
CA GLY A 77 -14.76 18.35 -10.74
C GLY A 77 -13.25 18.57 -10.86
N PHE A 78 -12.84 19.83 -11.03
CA PHE A 78 -11.43 20.21 -11.16
C PHE A 78 -10.54 19.65 -10.04
N TRP A 79 -11.03 19.64 -8.80
CA TRP A 79 -10.27 19.16 -7.65
C TRP A 79 -10.01 17.66 -7.70
N GLY A 80 -10.93 16.85 -8.23
CA GLY A 80 -10.68 15.43 -8.46
C GLY A 80 -9.54 15.18 -9.44
N ALA A 81 -9.47 15.96 -10.52
CA ALA A 81 -8.35 15.92 -11.47
C ALA A 81 -7.04 16.28 -10.77
N ALA A 82 -7.01 17.38 -10.01
CA ALA A 82 -5.83 17.85 -9.31
C ALA A 82 -5.30 16.81 -8.29
N LEU A 83 -6.20 16.22 -7.50
CA LEU A 83 -5.85 15.19 -6.50
C LEU A 83 -5.28 13.94 -7.18
N SER A 84 -5.91 13.46 -8.25
CA SER A 84 -5.43 12.29 -9.00
C SER A 84 -4.07 12.54 -9.66
N ALA A 85 -3.83 13.77 -10.15
CA ALA A 85 -2.56 14.17 -10.75
C ALA A 85 -1.43 14.25 -9.73
N LEU A 86 -1.68 14.88 -8.59
CA LEU A 86 -0.74 14.96 -7.48
C LEU A 86 -0.36 13.59 -6.95
N LEU A 87 -1.31 12.65 -6.91
CA LEU A 87 -1.06 11.30 -6.40
C LEU A 87 -0.24 10.43 -7.38
N LEU A 88 -0.61 10.42 -8.66
CA LEU A 88 -0.14 9.41 -9.61
C LEU A 88 1.11 9.84 -10.39
N VAL A 89 1.19 11.10 -10.82
CA VAL A 89 2.23 11.56 -11.75
C VAL A 89 3.63 11.54 -11.13
N PRO A 90 3.84 12.09 -9.91
CA PRO A 90 5.18 12.13 -9.32
C PRO A 90 5.77 10.72 -9.16
N VAL A 91 4.95 9.77 -8.70
CA VAL A 91 5.37 8.38 -8.48
C VAL A 91 5.78 7.74 -9.79
N LEU A 92 5.00 7.88 -10.87
CA LEU A 92 5.33 7.32 -12.18
C LEU A 92 6.61 7.92 -12.78
N VAL A 93 6.74 9.25 -12.71
CA VAL A 93 7.89 9.97 -13.27
C VAL A 93 9.17 9.62 -12.52
N VAL A 94 9.15 9.68 -11.18
CA VAL A 94 10.36 9.39 -10.38
C VAL A 94 10.73 7.91 -10.47
N SER A 95 9.75 7.01 -10.38
CA SER A 95 9.99 5.57 -10.52
C SER A 95 10.60 5.22 -11.87
N GLY A 96 10.06 5.79 -12.96
CA GLY A 96 10.59 5.61 -14.30
C GLY A 96 12.01 6.19 -14.42
N CYS A 97 12.20 7.45 -14.03
CA CYS A 97 13.49 8.14 -14.11
C CYS A 97 14.61 7.42 -13.33
N MET A 98 14.31 6.84 -12.17
CA MET A 98 15.30 6.08 -11.40
C MET A 98 15.74 4.79 -12.11
N VAL A 99 14.81 4.11 -12.80
CA VAL A 99 15.14 2.95 -13.64
C VAL A 99 15.92 3.37 -14.88
N GLU A 100 15.52 4.46 -15.56
CA GLU A 100 16.24 5.00 -16.73
C GLU A 100 17.69 5.40 -16.38
N ARG A 101 17.91 5.93 -15.16
CA ARG A 101 19.24 6.31 -14.65
C ARG A 101 20.05 5.12 -14.13
N GLY A 102 19.56 3.88 -14.25
CA GLY A 102 20.28 2.68 -13.82
C GLY A 102 20.52 2.61 -12.31
N ARG A 103 19.67 3.25 -11.49
CA ARG A 103 19.78 3.16 -10.02
C ARG A 103 19.49 1.72 -9.57
N GLY A 104 20.10 1.31 -8.46
CA GLY A 104 19.85 0.00 -7.86
C GLY A 104 18.38 -0.18 -7.44
N PHE A 105 17.92 -1.43 -7.34
CA PHE A 105 16.54 -1.77 -6.99
C PHE A 105 16.09 -1.09 -5.68
N TRP A 106 16.83 -1.30 -4.58
CA TRP A 106 16.46 -0.78 -3.27
C TRP A 106 16.50 0.75 -3.18
N GLN A 107 17.44 1.39 -3.88
CA GLN A 107 17.47 2.86 -4.00
C GLN A 107 16.24 3.39 -4.74
N SER A 108 15.82 2.69 -5.80
CA SER A 108 14.63 3.07 -6.56
C SER A 108 13.35 2.81 -5.78
N ALA A 109 13.29 1.73 -5.01
CA ALA A 109 12.17 1.41 -4.14
C ALA A 109 12.00 2.47 -3.04
N ALA A 110 13.09 2.87 -2.40
CA ALA A 110 13.10 3.96 -1.42
C ALA A 110 12.67 5.29 -2.06
N GLY A 111 13.25 5.66 -3.21
CA GLY A 111 12.87 6.89 -3.92
C GLY A 111 11.39 6.92 -4.30
N SER A 112 10.88 5.81 -4.83
CA SER A 112 9.47 5.68 -5.23
C SER A 112 8.54 5.73 -4.00
N GLY A 113 8.91 5.07 -2.90
CA GLY A 113 8.15 5.11 -1.65
C GLY A 113 8.11 6.51 -1.03
N VAL A 114 9.25 7.21 -0.96
CA VAL A 114 9.30 8.60 -0.47
C VAL A 114 8.44 9.52 -1.33
N THR A 115 8.46 9.34 -2.66
CA THR A 115 7.59 10.13 -3.54
C THR A 115 6.12 9.82 -3.34
N MET A 116 5.75 8.56 -3.08
CA MET A 116 4.37 8.20 -2.76
C MET A 116 3.95 8.88 -1.45
N PHE A 117 4.79 8.81 -0.41
CA PHE A 117 4.51 9.43 0.88
C PHE A 117 4.31 10.94 0.75
N ALA A 118 5.20 11.62 0.03
CA ALA A 118 5.09 13.05 -0.25
C ALA A 118 3.83 13.39 -1.07
N SER A 119 3.48 12.54 -2.04
CA SER A 119 2.29 12.73 -2.88
C SER A 119 1.00 12.57 -2.07
N ILE A 120 0.90 11.55 -1.22
CA ILE A 120 -0.27 11.38 -0.32
C ILE A 120 -0.35 12.55 0.67
N GLY A 121 0.79 12.98 1.24
CA GLY A 121 0.83 14.14 2.13
C GLY A 121 0.36 15.44 1.44
N ALA A 122 0.80 15.68 0.20
CA ALA A 122 0.36 16.83 -0.58
C ALA A 122 -1.15 16.77 -0.90
N VAL A 123 -1.67 15.59 -1.24
CA VAL A 123 -3.10 15.35 -1.44
C VAL A 123 -3.89 15.65 -0.17
N MET A 124 -3.44 15.19 1.00
CA MET A 124 -4.11 15.47 2.27
C MET A 124 -4.09 16.95 2.64
N LEU A 125 -2.96 17.63 2.43
CA LEU A 125 -2.87 19.07 2.64
C LEU A 125 -3.82 19.82 1.73
N LEU A 126 -3.92 19.42 0.44
CA LEU A 126 -4.86 20.03 -0.49
C LEU A 126 -6.32 19.78 -0.06
N ILE A 127 -6.67 18.57 0.38
CA ILE A 127 -8.02 18.29 0.90
C ILE A 127 -8.30 19.16 2.13
N SER A 128 -7.33 19.32 3.01
CA SER A 128 -7.48 20.12 4.24
C SER A 128 -7.68 21.61 3.92
N THR A 129 -6.95 22.14 2.93
CA THR A 129 -7.13 23.54 2.50
C THR A 129 -8.47 23.77 1.83
N LEU A 130 -8.99 22.78 1.09
CA LEU A 130 -10.31 22.86 0.45
C LEU A 130 -11.46 22.74 1.44
N ALA A 131 -11.32 21.87 2.44
CA ALA A 131 -12.32 21.67 3.48
C ALA A 131 -12.34 22.80 4.52
N GLY A 132 -11.25 23.58 4.64
CA GLY A 132 -11.08 24.59 5.68
C GLY A 132 -10.84 24.02 7.08
N THR A 133 -10.75 22.70 7.19
CA THR A 133 -10.51 21.91 8.42
C THR A 133 -9.58 20.75 8.09
N ASP A 134 -9.08 20.03 9.11
CA ASP A 134 -8.28 18.83 8.85
C ASP A 134 -9.14 17.71 8.20
N VAL A 135 -8.49 16.83 7.43
CA VAL A 135 -9.19 15.76 6.67
C VAL A 135 -10.04 14.88 7.58
N VAL A 136 -9.56 14.59 8.79
CA VAL A 136 -10.29 13.72 9.72
C VAL A 136 -11.55 14.40 10.23
N THR A 137 -11.47 15.67 10.58
CA THR A 137 -12.60 16.48 11.05
C THR A 137 -13.63 16.61 9.93
N ALA A 138 -13.21 16.89 8.70
CA ALA A 138 -14.10 16.93 7.54
C ALA A 138 -14.84 15.59 7.34
N MET A 139 -14.14 14.47 7.51
CA MET A 139 -14.71 13.13 7.37
C MET A 139 -15.63 12.75 8.53
N SER A 140 -15.27 13.13 9.76
CA SER A 140 -16.07 13.00 10.97
C SER A 140 -17.38 13.79 10.88
N ASP A 141 -17.33 15.01 10.36
CA ASP A 141 -18.52 15.85 10.13
C ASP A 141 -19.41 15.28 9.03
N MET A 142 -18.81 14.78 7.93
CA MET A 142 -19.55 14.07 6.89
C MET A 142 -20.25 12.82 7.44
N MET A 143 -19.58 12.05 8.31
CA MET A 143 -20.16 10.89 8.97
C MET A 143 -21.30 11.31 9.92
N ARG A 144 -21.10 12.35 10.73
CA ARG A 144 -22.15 12.90 11.61
C ARG A 144 -23.39 13.29 10.79
N GLN A 145 -23.19 13.99 9.67
CA GLN A 145 -24.27 14.40 8.78
C GLN A 145 -24.96 13.18 8.13
N ALA A 146 -24.19 12.18 7.71
CA ALA A 146 -24.74 10.94 7.16
C ALA A 146 -25.63 10.21 8.17
N PHE A 147 -25.20 10.06 9.42
CA PHE A 147 -25.99 9.43 10.49
C PHE A 147 -27.20 10.26 10.96
N ALA A 148 -27.08 11.59 10.92
CA ALA A 148 -28.21 12.48 11.18
C ALA A 148 -29.28 12.34 10.07
N SER A 149 -28.86 12.17 8.82
CA SER A 149 -29.77 12.05 7.66
C SER A 149 -30.34 10.65 7.43
N SER A 150 -29.76 9.60 8.02
CA SER A 150 -30.07 8.19 7.70
C SER A 150 -31.32 7.63 8.38
N GLY A 151 -32.04 8.42 9.18
CA GLY A 151 -33.32 8.05 9.78
C GLY A 151 -33.25 6.71 10.53
N THR A 152 -34.20 5.82 10.26
CA THR A 152 -34.33 4.48 10.86
C THR A 152 -33.18 3.53 10.54
N ILE A 153 -32.52 3.66 9.38
CA ILE A 153 -31.36 2.83 9.03
C ILE A 153 -30.18 3.17 9.96
N GLY A 154 -29.97 4.45 10.23
CA GLY A 154 -28.98 4.93 11.21
C GLY A 154 -29.25 4.37 12.61
N ASP A 155 -30.52 4.39 13.04
CA ASP A 155 -30.91 3.90 14.36
C ASP A 155 -30.67 2.39 14.49
N THR A 156 -31.00 1.59 13.47
CA THR A 156 -30.70 0.15 13.48
C THR A 156 -29.21 -0.15 13.52
N ALA A 157 -28.37 0.66 12.85
CA ALA A 157 -26.92 0.51 12.90
C ALA A 157 -26.35 0.87 14.28
N LEU A 158 -26.85 1.95 14.90
CA LEU A 158 -26.45 2.36 16.25
C LEU A 158 -26.85 1.32 17.30
N THR A 159 -28.06 0.78 17.23
CA THR A 159 -28.51 -0.30 18.13
C THR A 159 -27.69 -1.58 17.94
N ALA A 160 -27.36 -1.95 16.71
CA ALA A 160 -26.48 -3.10 16.45
C ALA A 160 -25.08 -2.87 17.04
N MET A 161 -24.51 -1.66 16.89
CA MET A 161 -23.21 -1.31 17.49
C MET A 161 -23.24 -1.38 19.02
N MET A 162 -24.34 -0.97 19.66
CA MET A 162 -24.53 -1.17 21.10
C MET A 162 -24.57 -2.64 21.48
N GLN A 163 -25.27 -3.49 20.72
CA GLN A 163 -25.35 -4.93 20.98
C GLN A 163 -23.99 -5.63 20.86
N PHE A 164 -23.13 -5.17 19.94
CA PHE A 164 -21.75 -5.65 19.81
C PHE A 164 -20.78 -5.03 20.84
N GLY A 165 -21.26 -4.16 21.73
CA GLY A 165 -20.43 -3.51 22.76
C GLY A 165 -19.47 -2.46 22.21
N LEU A 166 -19.69 -1.98 20.98
CA LEU A 166 -18.85 -0.97 20.31
C LEU A 166 -19.10 0.45 20.85
N ILE A 167 -20.33 0.73 21.28
CA ILE A 167 -20.76 2.00 21.89
C ILE A 167 -21.70 1.70 23.06
N THR A 168 -21.77 2.59 24.06
CA THR A 168 -22.57 2.36 25.28
C THR A 168 -23.46 3.56 25.58
N ALA A 169 -24.75 3.31 25.77
CA ALA A 169 -25.68 4.32 26.26
C ALA A 169 -25.29 4.75 27.69
N ALA A 170 -25.53 6.02 28.05
CA ALA A 170 -25.16 6.58 29.36
C ALA A 170 -25.74 5.79 30.55
N ASP A 171 -26.91 5.17 30.34
CA ASP A 171 -27.67 4.43 31.33
C ASP A 171 -27.27 2.95 31.41
N GLY A 172 -26.32 2.49 30.58
CA GLY A 172 -25.90 1.09 30.52
C GLY A 172 -26.98 0.13 30.01
N SER A 173 -28.09 0.66 29.47
CA SER A 173 -29.21 -0.15 29.02
C SER A 173 -28.92 -0.76 27.63
N ALA A 174 -29.30 -2.03 27.45
CA ALA A 174 -29.39 -2.60 26.12
C ALA A 174 -30.63 -1.99 25.44
N ALA A 175 -30.43 -0.97 24.60
CA ALA A 175 -31.53 -0.35 23.86
C ALA A 175 -32.30 -1.42 23.07
N SER A 176 -33.59 -1.56 23.38
CA SER A 176 -34.52 -2.37 22.59
C SER A 176 -34.69 -1.75 21.20
N MET A 177 -35.01 -2.57 20.18
CA MET A 177 -35.22 -2.19 18.76
C MET A 177 -36.32 -1.14 18.49
N THR A 178 -36.84 -0.47 19.52
CA THR A 178 -37.77 0.65 19.43
C THR A 178 -36.97 1.94 19.23
N MET A 179 -37.39 2.76 18.26
CA MET A 179 -36.73 4.01 17.86
C MET A 179 -36.05 4.74 19.02
N LEU A 180 -34.74 4.97 18.86
CA LEU A 180 -33.94 5.74 19.81
C LEU A 180 -34.55 7.13 19.98
N ASP A 181 -34.69 7.57 21.22
CA ASP A 181 -35.03 8.96 21.49
C ASP A 181 -33.96 9.90 20.92
N ALA A 182 -34.34 11.12 20.54
CA ALA A 182 -33.47 12.07 19.86
C ALA A 182 -32.19 12.37 20.64
N ALA A 183 -32.29 12.46 21.98
CA ALA A 183 -31.15 12.70 22.86
C ALA A 183 -30.17 11.51 22.89
N THR A 184 -30.69 10.28 22.99
CA THR A 184 -29.86 9.07 22.98
C THR A 184 -29.20 8.88 21.61
N ARG A 185 -29.92 9.17 20.53
CA ARG A 185 -29.40 9.13 19.16
C ARG A 185 -28.23 10.11 18.98
N GLU A 186 -28.38 11.37 19.40
CA GLU A 186 -27.33 12.37 19.28
C GLU A 186 -26.09 11.98 20.09
N GLN A 187 -26.27 11.46 21.31
CA GLN A 187 -25.18 10.97 22.14
C GLN A 187 -24.43 9.79 21.50
N LEU A 188 -25.14 8.79 20.97
CA LEU A 188 -24.52 7.63 20.34
C LEU A 188 -23.78 8.01 19.06
N ILE A 189 -24.33 8.93 18.26
CA ILE A 189 -23.63 9.48 17.10
C ILE A 189 -22.35 10.20 17.55
N ALA A 190 -22.39 10.99 18.62
CA ALA A 190 -21.21 11.67 19.13
C ALA A 190 -20.12 10.69 19.61
N GLN A 191 -20.50 9.62 20.33
CA GLN A 191 -19.56 8.57 20.74
C GLN A 191 -18.95 7.83 19.55
N LEU A 192 -19.78 7.46 18.57
CA LEU A 192 -19.32 6.79 17.35
C LEU A 192 -18.36 7.67 16.57
N VAL A 193 -18.71 8.95 16.35
CA VAL A 193 -17.86 9.91 15.64
C VAL A 193 -16.54 10.12 16.39
N LEU A 194 -16.55 10.19 17.73
CA LEU A 194 -15.32 10.32 18.51
C LEU A 194 -14.43 9.07 18.44
N ALA A 195 -15.02 7.87 18.48
CA ALA A 195 -14.29 6.63 18.31
C ALA A 195 -13.67 6.53 16.91
N VAL A 196 -14.44 6.87 15.88
CA VAL A 196 -13.99 6.89 14.48
C VAL A 196 -12.92 7.94 14.26
N ASP A 197 -13.08 9.16 14.77
CA ASP A 197 -12.07 10.22 14.70
C ASP A 197 -10.74 9.76 15.31
N THR A 198 -10.78 9.15 16.50
CA THR A 198 -9.59 8.62 17.18
C THR A 198 -8.89 7.56 16.33
N VAL A 199 -9.65 6.60 15.78
CA VAL A 199 -9.10 5.54 14.92
C VAL A 199 -8.51 6.13 13.64
N MET A 200 -9.22 7.03 12.97
CA MET A 200 -8.77 7.66 11.72
C MET A 200 -7.49 8.47 11.91
N ARG A 201 -7.34 9.18 13.03
CA ARG A 201 -6.11 9.93 13.34
C ARG A 201 -4.88 9.04 13.52
N LEU A 202 -5.06 7.77 13.88
CA LEU A 202 -3.98 6.79 14.02
C LEU A 202 -3.76 5.99 12.73
N GLU A 203 -4.85 5.53 12.11
CA GLU A 203 -4.85 4.68 10.93
C GLU A 203 -4.39 5.41 9.67
N ILE A 204 -4.81 6.66 9.46
CA ILE A 204 -4.48 7.38 8.23
C ILE A 204 -2.95 7.55 8.08
N PRO A 205 -2.21 8.10 9.07
CA PRO A 205 -0.75 8.19 8.98
C PRO A 205 -0.07 6.82 8.83
N MET A 206 -0.56 5.81 9.55
CA MET A 206 -0.04 4.45 9.43
C MET A 206 -0.18 3.93 7.99
N GLN A 207 -1.37 4.04 7.41
CA GLN A 207 -1.67 3.56 6.07
C GLN A 207 -0.95 4.36 4.98
N MET A 208 -0.71 5.66 5.20
CA MET A 208 0.18 6.44 4.33
C MET A 208 1.59 5.85 4.31
N ALA A 209 2.15 5.52 5.48
CA ALA A 209 3.50 4.99 5.58
C ALA A 209 3.60 3.57 5.01
N THR A 210 2.70 2.66 5.39
CA THR A 210 2.69 1.29 4.88
C THR A 210 2.42 1.24 3.38
N GLY A 211 1.46 2.02 2.92
CA GLY A 211 1.11 2.14 1.52
C GLY A 211 2.25 2.68 0.67
N SER A 212 3.03 3.61 1.20
CA SER A 212 4.22 4.15 0.53
C SER A 212 5.35 3.12 0.42
N VAL A 213 5.58 2.33 1.48
CA VAL A 213 6.54 1.22 1.45
C VAL A 213 6.12 0.16 0.43
N ALA A 214 4.84 -0.22 0.45
CA ALA A 214 4.29 -1.19 -0.50
C ALA A 214 4.38 -0.69 -1.94
N ALA A 215 3.95 0.55 -2.21
CA ALA A 215 4.03 1.16 -3.54
C ALA A 215 5.47 1.27 -4.04
N GLY A 216 6.41 1.61 -3.16
CA GLY A 216 7.83 1.70 -3.49
C GLY A 216 8.43 0.35 -3.88
N VAL A 217 8.29 -0.66 -3.02
CA VAL A 217 8.89 -1.99 -3.22
C VAL A 217 8.18 -2.75 -4.34
N LEU A 218 6.85 -2.86 -4.26
CA LEU A 218 6.06 -3.63 -5.23
C LEU A 218 5.96 -2.92 -6.57
N GLY A 219 5.86 -1.58 -6.58
CA GLY A 219 5.84 -0.79 -7.81
C GLY A 219 7.14 -0.93 -8.59
N GLN A 220 8.29 -0.86 -7.92
CA GLN A 220 9.58 -1.08 -8.57
C GLN A 220 9.78 -2.53 -9.01
N ALA A 221 9.33 -3.50 -8.22
CA ALA A 221 9.35 -4.89 -8.62
C ALA A 221 8.50 -5.14 -9.88
N ALA A 222 7.30 -4.56 -9.94
CA ALA A 222 6.40 -4.68 -11.08
C ALA A 222 6.97 -4.01 -12.34
N LEU A 223 7.46 -2.77 -12.21
CA LEU A 223 8.08 -2.02 -13.30
C LEU A 223 9.26 -2.79 -13.89
N ARG A 224 10.22 -3.18 -13.05
CA ARG A 224 11.47 -3.83 -13.49
C ARG A 224 11.23 -5.23 -14.03
N LYS A 225 10.29 -5.98 -13.46
CA LYS A 225 9.85 -7.27 -14.04
C LYS A 225 9.24 -7.08 -15.43
N GLY A 226 8.46 -6.01 -15.63
CA GLY A 226 7.94 -5.65 -16.95
C GLY A 226 9.04 -5.31 -17.94
N VAL A 227 10.04 -4.53 -17.52
CA VAL A 227 11.20 -4.18 -18.34
C VAL A 227 12.03 -5.43 -18.70
N LEU A 228 12.29 -6.32 -17.74
CA LEU A 228 12.97 -7.61 -17.97
C LEU A 228 12.22 -8.50 -18.97
N SER A 229 10.88 -8.56 -18.90
CA SER A 229 10.06 -9.35 -19.83
C SER A 229 10.18 -8.91 -21.30
N ARG A 230 10.81 -7.75 -21.53
CA ARG A 230 11.08 -7.18 -22.85
C ARG A 230 12.52 -7.38 -23.31
N GLY A 231 13.35 -8.09 -22.54
CA GLY A 231 14.74 -8.40 -22.89
C GLY A 231 15.74 -7.30 -22.50
N ASP A 232 15.33 -6.27 -21.76
CA ASP A 232 16.28 -5.28 -21.25
C ASP A 232 16.96 -5.77 -19.99
N LYS A 233 18.26 -5.51 -19.85
CA LYS A 233 19.02 -5.76 -18.62
C LYS A 233 18.71 -4.67 -17.59
N VAL A 234 18.09 -5.06 -16.48
CA VAL A 234 17.81 -4.17 -15.34
C VAL A 234 18.06 -4.92 -14.04
N ASP A 235 18.63 -4.24 -13.05
CA ASP A 235 18.81 -4.78 -11.71
C ASP A 235 17.44 -5.14 -11.09
N TYR A 236 17.18 -6.42 -10.91
CA TYR A 236 15.96 -6.95 -10.31
C TYR A 236 16.32 -8.11 -9.37
N PRO A 237 16.26 -7.92 -8.05
CA PRO A 237 16.45 -9.01 -7.11
C PRO A 237 15.22 -9.93 -7.15
N PRO A 238 15.40 -11.25 -7.34
CA PRO A 238 14.28 -12.19 -7.29
C PRO A 238 13.58 -12.11 -5.94
N LEU A 239 12.26 -12.30 -5.91
CA LEU A 239 11.47 -12.12 -4.67
C LEU A 239 11.99 -12.97 -3.49
N ARG A 240 12.54 -14.14 -3.77
CA ARG A 240 13.11 -15.04 -2.75
C ARG A 240 14.43 -14.56 -2.15
N THR A 241 15.02 -13.46 -2.63
CA THR A 241 16.27 -12.90 -2.11
C THR A 241 16.00 -11.66 -1.26
N TRP A 242 14.73 -11.28 -1.12
CA TRP A 242 14.34 -10.13 -0.31
C TRP A 242 14.46 -10.49 1.16
N SER A 243 15.32 -9.76 1.86
CA SER A 243 15.60 -9.92 3.28
C SER A 243 15.93 -8.55 3.90
N VAL A 244 15.64 -8.42 5.19
CA VAL A 244 16.13 -7.28 5.97
C VAL A 244 17.59 -7.53 6.35
N PRO A 245 18.50 -6.55 6.18
CA PRO A 245 19.91 -6.73 6.50
C PRO A 245 20.14 -7.14 7.96
N LYS A 246 21.24 -7.83 8.22
CA LYS A 246 21.59 -8.31 9.57
C LYS A 246 21.63 -7.19 10.60
N GLY A 247 21.16 -7.50 11.81
CA GLY A 247 21.09 -6.56 12.93
C GLY A 247 19.91 -5.59 12.86
N TRP A 248 19.44 -5.22 11.67
CA TRP A 248 18.34 -4.27 11.52
C TRP A 248 17.03 -4.78 12.09
N GLY A 249 16.76 -6.09 12.03
CA GLY A 249 15.57 -6.64 12.69
C GLY A 249 15.55 -6.43 14.21
N ARG A 250 16.71 -6.48 14.87
CA ARG A 250 16.82 -6.18 16.30
C ARG A 250 16.66 -4.69 16.58
N VAL A 251 17.23 -3.84 15.72
CA VAL A 251 17.06 -2.39 15.81
C VAL A 251 15.59 -2.02 15.66
N LEU A 252 14.93 -2.50 14.59
CA LEU A 252 13.51 -2.26 14.35
C LEU A 252 12.64 -2.79 15.50
N GLY A 253 12.89 -4.01 15.98
CA GLY A 253 12.16 -4.56 17.12
C GLY A 253 12.37 -3.78 18.42
N ALA A 254 13.61 -3.36 18.70
CA ALA A 254 13.94 -2.54 19.88
C ALA A 254 13.30 -1.14 19.79
N THR A 255 13.30 -0.51 18.61
CA THR A 255 12.61 0.77 18.38
C THR A 255 11.11 0.63 18.58
N LEU A 256 10.49 -0.44 18.07
CA LEU A 256 9.06 -0.69 18.26
C LEU A 256 8.72 -0.90 19.75
N ALA A 257 9.54 -1.67 20.48
CA ALA A 257 9.36 -1.89 21.91
C ALA A 257 9.56 -0.60 22.72
N ALA A 258 10.56 0.23 22.37
CA ALA A 258 10.78 1.52 23.01
C ALA A 258 9.61 2.48 22.76
N LEU A 259 9.09 2.53 21.52
CA LEU A 259 7.90 3.31 21.20
C LEU A 259 6.68 2.81 21.98
N TYR A 260 6.48 1.50 22.07
CA TYR A 260 5.39 0.93 22.87
C TYR A 260 5.46 1.35 24.34
N VAL A 261 6.63 1.21 24.99
CA VAL A 261 6.82 1.67 26.38
C VAL A 261 6.54 3.16 26.49
N LEU A 262 6.98 3.95 25.51
CA LEU A 262 6.75 5.38 25.50
C LEU A 262 5.26 5.74 25.34
N THR A 263 4.47 4.93 24.61
CA THR A 263 3.00 5.07 24.55
C THR A 263 2.31 4.87 25.89
N LEU A 264 2.87 4.05 26.77
CA LEU A 264 2.33 3.87 28.12
C LEU A 264 2.60 5.08 29.03
N VAL A 265 3.63 5.88 28.73
CA VAL A 265 4.03 7.03 29.54
C VAL A 265 3.40 8.34 29.02
N VAL A 266 3.45 8.57 27.70
CA VAL A 266 2.93 9.80 27.05
C VAL A 266 2.11 9.45 25.81
N PRO A 267 0.88 8.93 25.96
CA PRO A 267 0.06 8.45 24.84
C PRO A 267 -0.23 9.51 23.79
N SER A 268 -0.44 10.77 24.21
CA SER A 268 -0.84 11.88 23.33
C SER A 268 0.19 12.25 22.27
N MET A 269 1.47 12.00 22.52
CA MET A 269 2.56 12.36 21.60
C MET A 269 3.09 11.17 20.79
N THR A 270 2.85 9.96 21.27
CA THR A 270 3.64 8.79 20.85
C THR A 270 2.80 7.70 20.19
N SER A 271 1.47 7.71 20.38
CA SER A 271 0.58 6.73 19.78
C SER A 271 0.66 6.76 18.25
N SER A 272 0.57 7.94 17.63
CA SER A 272 0.68 8.06 16.17
C SER A 272 2.01 7.54 15.63
N MET A 273 3.12 7.86 16.31
CA MET A 273 4.47 7.38 15.93
C MET A 273 4.57 5.86 16.06
N PHE A 274 4.03 5.29 17.14
CA PHE A 274 3.99 3.84 17.34
C PHE A 274 3.19 3.13 16.25
N TYR A 275 1.99 3.62 15.92
CA TYR A 275 1.16 3.03 14.86
C TYR A 275 1.85 3.10 13.49
N VAL A 276 2.40 4.26 13.13
CA VAL A 276 3.17 4.41 11.88
C VAL A 276 4.33 3.42 11.81
N PHE A 277 5.10 3.29 12.90
CA PHE A 277 6.25 2.40 12.95
C PHE A 277 5.82 0.92 12.95
N SER A 278 4.76 0.57 13.66
CA SER A 278 4.17 -0.78 13.67
C SER A 278 3.72 -1.16 12.27
N GLY A 279 2.98 -0.30 11.58
CA GLY A 279 2.55 -0.59 10.22
C GLY A 279 3.74 -0.83 9.27
N VAL A 280 4.76 0.04 9.31
CA VAL A 280 5.95 -0.11 8.46
C VAL A 280 6.70 -1.41 8.79
N PHE A 281 6.84 -1.72 10.07
CA PHE A 281 7.44 -2.96 10.56
C PHE A 281 6.68 -4.18 10.01
N GLU A 282 5.36 -4.20 10.19
CA GLU A 282 4.49 -5.27 9.70
C GLU A 282 4.62 -5.45 8.19
N GLN A 283 4.64 -4.35 7.44
CA GLN A 283 4.75 -4.37 6.00
C GLN A 283 6.08 -4.96 5.52
N ILE A 284 7.20 -4.59 6.16
CA ILE A 284 8.54 -5.09 5.82
C ILE A 284 8.66 -6.58 6.13
N PHE A 285 8.28 -6.99 7.34
CA PHE A 285 8.42 -8.37 7.77
C PHE A 285 7.42 -9.31 7.10
N ALA A 286 6.21 -8.83 6.75
CA ALA A 286 5.30 -9.60 5.91
C ALA A 286 5.91 -9.90 4.54
N LEU A 287 6.54 -8.91 3.89
CA LEU A 287 7.22 -9.12 2.61
C LEU A 287 8.41 -10.09 2.74
N GLN A 288 9.20 -9.98 3.82
CA GLN A 288 10.28 -10.93 4.10
C GLN A 288 9.76 -12.35 4.33
N GLY A 289 8.67 -12.51 5.08
CA GLY A 289 8.07 -13.82 5.33
C GLY A 289 7.55 -14.47 4.05
N ILE A 290 6.89 -13.69 3.17
CA ILE A 290 6.49 -14.18 1.84
C ILE A 290 7.72 -14.60 1.02
N ALA A 291 8.78 -13.79 1.04
CA ALA A 291 10.05 -14.12 0.37
C ALA A 291 10.65 -15.45 0.88
N ALA A 292 10.62 -15.68 2.20
CA ALA A 292 11.07 -16.92 2.82
C ALA A 292 10.25 -18.13 2.35
N VAL A 293 8.92 -18.03 2.33
CA VAL A 293 8.07 -19.12 1.82
C VAL A 293 8.34 -19.39 0.35
N CYS A 294 8.49 -18.34 -0.47
CA CYS A 294 8.84 -18.49 -1.88
C CYS A 294 10.20 -19.15 -2.11
N TYR A 295 11.19 -18.89 -1.24
CA TYR A 295 12.48 -19.57 -1.24
C TYR A 295 12.33 -21.07 -0.99
N TYR A 296 11.61 -21.47 0.07
CA TYR A 296 11.37 -22.88 0.38
C TYR A 296 10.59 -23.61 -0.72
N LEU A 297 9.61 -22.95 -1.33
CA LEU A 297 8.87 -23.52 -2.45
C LEU A 297 9.77 -23.74 -3.67
N HIS A 298 10.73 -22.84 -3.91
CA HIS A 298 11.71 -23.00 -4.97
C HIS A 298 12.62 -24.20 -4.73
N GLY A 299 13.14 -24.37 -3.51
CA GLY A 299 13.97 -25.51 -3.13
C GLY A 299 13.25 -26.86 -3.28
N LYS A 300 11.91 -26.88 -3.19
CA LYS A 300 11.07 -28.06 -3.44
C LYS A 300 10.67 -28.25 -4.92
N GLY A 301 11.22 -27.47 -5.84
CA GLY A 301 10.93 -27.57 -7.27
C GLY A 301 9.54 -27.07 -7.70
N ARG A 302 8.82 -26.34 -6.83
CA ARG A 302 7.50 -25.78 -7.20
C ARG A 302 7.66 -24.57 -8.13
N GLY A 303 6.90 -24.58 -9.22
CA GLY A 303 6.99 -23.60 -10.31
C GLY A 303 6.54 -22.17 -9.92
N ARG A 304 6.82 -21.22 -10.83
CA ARG A 304 6.57 -19.77 -10.66
C ARG A 304 5.12 -19.41 -10.34
N VAL A 305 4.16 -20.22 -10.81
CA VAL A 305 2.72 -20.03 -10.54
C VAL A 305 2.42 -20.20 -9.06
N ALA A 306 2.99 -21.22 -8.41
CA ALA A 306 2.77 -21.46 -6.98
C ALA A 306 3.34 -20.33 -6.11
N GLN A 307 4.48 -19.76 -6.50
CA GLN A 307 5.05 -18.59 -5.83
C GLN A 307 4.17 -17.35 -5.98
N GLY A 308 3.59 -17.13 -7.17
CA GLY A 308 2.63 -16.05 -7.40
C GLY A 308 1.37 -16.19 -6.55
N VAL A 309 0.82 -17.40 -6.43
CA VAL A 309 -0.35 -17.68 -5.59
C VAL A 309 -0.03 -17.42 -4.12
N VAL A 310 1.12 -17.91 -3.63
CA VAL A 310 1.57 -17.66 -2.25
C VAL A 310 1.80 -16.18 -1.98
N PHE A 311 2.31 -15.44 -2.96
CA PHE A 311 2.48 -13.99 -2.83
C PHE A 311 1.13 -13.30 -2.66
N VAL A 312 0.16 -13.58 -3.52
CA VAL A 312 -1.18 -12.96 -3.46
C VAL A 312 -1.92 -13.35 -2.17
N LEU A 313 -1.94 -14.64 -1.83
CA LEU A 313 -2.59 -15.12 -0.61
C LEU A 313 -1.88 -14.62 0.65
N GLY A 314 -0.55 -14.65 0.67
CA GLY A 314 0.25 -14.19 1.81
C GLY A 314 0.13 -12.69 2.04
N TYR A 315 0.00 -11.90 0.97
CA TYR A 315 -0.12 -10.45 1.07
C TYR A 315 -1.54 -10.00 1.43
N PHE A 316 -2.59 -10.59 0.83
CA PHE A 316 -3.98 -10.12 1.03
C PHE A 316 -4.80 -10.92 2.04
N LEU A 317 -4.54 -12.22 2.21
CA LEU A 317 -5.36 -13.09 3.07
C LEU A 317 -4.68 -13.46 4.39
N VAL A 318 -3.36 -13.65 4.39
CA VAL A 318 -2.65 -14.23 5.53
C VAL A 318 -1.44 -13.39 5.96
N GLN A 319 -1.58 -12.07 5.88
CA GLN A 319 -0.53 -11.11 6.23
C GLN A 319 0.01 -11.32 7.67
N PRO A 320 -0.81 -11.60 8.71
CA PRO A 320 -0.30 -11.87 10.06
C PRO A 320 0.61 -13.11 10.12
N ALA A 321 0.29 -14.17 9.37
CA ALA A 321 1.15 -15.35 9.34
C ALA A 321 2.45 -15.06 8.59
N ALA A 322 2.38 -14.30 7.49
CA ALA A 322 3.56 -13.87 6.76
C ALA A 322 4.51 -13.03 7.64
N LEU A 323 3.96 -12.11 8.43
CA LEU A 323 4.71 -11.34 9.42
C LEU A 323 5.49 -12.23 10.40
N LEU A 324 4.80 -13.19 11.02
CA LEU A 324 5.43 -14.11 11.97
C LEU A 324 6.57 -14.93 11.33
N ILE A 325 6.37 -15.39 10.09
CA ILE A 325 7.40 -16.10 9.33
C ILE A 325 8.59 -15.17 9.06
N GLY A 326 8.36 -13.91 8.71
CA GLY A 326 9.45 -12.94 8.50
C GLY A 326 10.25 -12.66 9.76
N ILE A 327 9.59 -12.51 10.90
CA ILE A 327 10.25 -12.34 12.20
C ILE A 327 11.07 -13.59 12.54
N ALA A 328 10.52 -14.79 12.33
CA ALA A 328 11.22 -16.04 12.53
C ALA A 328 12.46 -16.17 11.61
N ASP A 329 12.31 -15.85 10.32
CA ASP A 329 13.39 -15.89 9.32
C ASP A 329 14.58 -15.00 9.75
N GLN A 330 14.30 -13.83 10.33
CA GLN A 330 15.32 -12.92 10.87
C GLN A 330 15.91 -13.37 12.21
N THR A 331 15.11 -14.01 13.07
CA THR A 331 15.51 -14.41 14.43
C THR A 331 16.38 -15.67 14.41
N PHE A 332 16.09 -16.61 13.52
CA PHE A 332 16.79 -17.89 13.40
C PHE A 332 17.94 -17.88 12.37
N ASP A 333 18.34 -16.70 11.86
CA ASP A 333 19.40 -16.50 10.85
C ASP A 333 19.21 -17.36 9.58
N VAL A 334 17.95 -17.66 9.23
CA VAL A 334 17.60 -18.44 8.02
C VAL A 334 17.93 -17.63 6.77
N VAL A 335 17.82 -16.30 6.83
CA VAL A 335 18.27 -15.34 5.80
C VAL A 335 19.69 -15.65 5.34
N HIS A 336 20.62 -15.88 6.26
CA HIS A 336 22.02 -16.07 5.88
C HIS A 336 22.30 -17.44 5.29
N ARG A 337 21.51 -18.46 5.67
CA ARG A 337 21.53 -19.74 4.98
C ARG A 337 20.99 -19.60 3.55
N ARG A 338 20.01 -18.74 3.33
CA ARG A 338 19.46 -18.45 1.99
C ARG A 338 20.46 -17.69 1.11
N GLU A 339 21.12 -16.67 1.67
CA GLU A 339 22.19 -15.91 1.00
C GLU A 339 23.37 -16.82 0.62
N LYS A 340 23.87 -17.64 1.56
CA LYS A 340 24.95 -18.61 1.28
C LYS A 340 24.56 -19.69 0.27
N MET A 341 23.33 -20.20 0.33
CA MET A 341 22.87 -21.22 -0.63
C MET A 341 22.68 -20.66 -2.05
N GLU A 342 22.36 -19.37 -2.21
CA GLU A 342 22.37 -18.72 -3.53
C GLU A 342 23.78 -18.41 -4.03
N GLU A 343 24.73 -18.10 -3.15
CA GLU A 343 26.15 -17.99 -3.52
C GLU A 343 26.74 -19.34 -3.98
N GLU A 344 26.40 -20.44 -3.30
CA GLU A 344 26.90 -21.79 -3.62
C GLU A 344 26.15 -22.46 -4.80
N ARG A 345 24.90 -22.08 -5.05
CA ARG A 345 24.09 -22.54 -6.19
C ARG A 345 23.42 -21.34 -6.86
N PRO A 346 24.19 -20.57 -7.65
CA PRO A 346 23.64 -19.44 -8.38
C PRO A 346 22.47 -19.91 -9.24
N ASN A 347 21.42 -19.10 -9.26
CA ASN A 347 20.22 -19.38 -10.00
C ASN A 347 20.54 -19.57 -11.48
N PRO A 348 20.29 -20.75 -12.09
CA PRO A 348 20.56 -20.98 -13.51
C PRO A 348 19.65 -20.12 -14.42
N PHE A 349 18.68 -19.42 -13.85
CA PHE A 349 17.77 -18.49 -14.53
C PHE A 349 17.96 -17.04 -14.05
N ASP A 350 19.07 -16.69 -13.40
CA ASP A 350 19.41 -15.29 -13.17
C ASP A 350 19.79 -14.66 -14.52
N PRO A 351 19.04 -13.66 -15.03
CA PRO A 351 19.42 -12.99 -16.27
C PRO A 351 20.79 -12.30 -16.20
N ARG A 352 21.42 -12.19 -15.01
CA ARG A 352 22.80 -11.71 -14.82
C ARG A 352 23.88 -12.78 -15.08
N THR A 353 23.55 -14.07 -15.03
CA THR A 353 24.54 -15.17 -15.12
C THR A 353 24.71 -15.73 -16.53
N HIS A 354 23.95 -15.24 -17.52
CA HIS A 354 24.03 -15.70 -18.90
C HIS A 354 25.10 -14.99 -19.75
N ASP A 355 26.03 -14.24 -19.14
CA ASP A 355 27.10 -13.52 -19.86
C ASP A 355 28.46 -14.24 -19.85
N GLU A 356 28.54 -15.49 -19.37
CA GLU A 356 29.76 -16.30 -19.46
C GLU A 356 29.53 -17.56 -20.31
N GLN A 357 29.34 -17.39 -21.62
CA GLN A 357 29.65 -18.42 -22.63
C GLN A 357 29.80 -17.82 -24.03
#